data_AF-A0A397IKQ7-F1
#
_entry.id   AF-A0A397IKQ7-F1
#
_cell.length_a   1.000
_cell.length_b   1.000
_cell.length_c   1.000
_cell.angle_alpha   90.00
_cell.angle_beta   90.00
_cell.angle_gamma   90.00
#
_symmetry.space_group_name_H-M   'P 1'
#
loop_
_entity.id
_entity.type
_entity.pdbx_description
1 polymer ?
#
loop_
_entity_poly.entity_id
_entity_poly.type
_entity_poly.pdbx_seq_one_letter_code
_entity_poly.pdbx_strand_id
1 'polypeptide(L)'
;MQLGGGNANGLQKDIRPIREKQYQLESIKIIADYLNEVEYKYVVDERLFQMPTAKEYHAIFKFVFQRLEPGKDIAKIEEIVNVLRWLKYPYSHEISKSSLQAVGNAQTWPNLLGALRWLVEFLATWETIDQLEKEAEEEPAPFNPDTAFFTYVTKAYNVFLEGEDDYSEMAEELDVAYEQSNADIVVQTAELQKKVDELEKEMNEMNEEDPLTTVINENNTLLSDMAKFNAYTKHLEDKINKLKDSITKLEEQNHGAERDLAKIEEEKAEIQQKVDSQPISPDDVERMHKESEQITNNRNSIAAKMKELAKLQWEKGLELEKRISEIEKQIQYYNTGLYRVGMLPSSAQYAKGENYEISLDTDADRIDKMISLDLRNFVTVKISEVRESFNCEYDKTQEQINQISEEIHHICDDIADKEMDLKTLEENKSILTRQFEEVKQLEQNEADSLTKRCANFEQRVSQLRSEGASVYVEWKQKRQEIQIQYDRCQQEYNVARESTYNEFNQIKNEQLRSQQHISNVLLDLKRLSENELNEVKK
;
A
#
# COMPACT_ATOMS: atom_id res chain seq x y z
N MET A 1 -14.69 -10.23 18.85
CA MET A 1 -15.27 -10.04 20.20
C MET A 1 -15.80 -8.62 20.29
N GLN A 2 -17.11 -8.45 20.45
CA GLN A 2 -17.73 -7.14 20.70
C GLN A 2 -17.30 -6.63 22.07
N LEU A 3 -16.50 -5.57 22.11
CA LEU A 3 -16.30 -4.76 23.30
C LEU A 3 -17.54 -3.88 23.46
N GLY A 4 -18.48 -4.35 24.26
CA GLY A 4 -19.68 -3.61 24.62
C GLY A 4 -19.32 -2.32 25.35
N GLY A 5 -19.78 -1.20 24.80
CA GLY A 5 -19.79 0.10 25.47
C GLY A 5 -20.64 0.01 26.74
N GLY A 6 -19.97 0.00 27.89
CA GLY A 6 -20.58 0.03 29.21
C GLY A 6 -20.64 1.45 29.76
N ASN A 7 -21.86 1.91 30.08
CA ASN A 7 -22.21 3.10 30.84
C ASN A 7 -21.15 3.59 31.85
N ALA A 8 -20.43 4.66 31.52
CA ALA A 8 -19.61 5.40 32.47
C ALA A 8 -20.45 6.47 33.17
N ASN A 9 -21.15 6.10 34.24
CA ASN A 9 -21.52 7.05 35.31
C ASN A 9 -21.99 6.39 36.63
N GLY A 10 -21.68 5.11 36.86
CA GLY A 10 -21.73 4.50 38.20
C GLY A 10 -20.30 4.23 38.68
N LEU A 11 -19.87 4.83 39.79
CA LEU A 11 -18.59 4.51 40.41
C LEU A 11 -18.55 3.01 40.73
N GLN A 12 -17.66 2.27 40.08
CA GLN A 12 -17.55 0.82 40.19
C GLN A 12 -17.05 0.45 41.59
N LYS A 13 -17.85 -0.32 42.33
CA LYS A 13 -17.49 -0.83 43.66
C LYS A 13 -16.29 -1.79 43.56
N ASP A 14 -15.40 -1.75 44.55
CA ASP A 14 -14.30 -2.72 44.64
C ASP A 14 -14.82 -4.16 44.73
N ILE A 15 -14.38 -4.99 43.77
CA ILE A 15 -14.76 -6.41 43.66
C ILE A 15 -13.80 -7.31 44.47
N ARG A 16 -12.66 -6.78 44.90
CA ARG A 16 -11.64 -7.55 45.61
C ARG A 16 -12.10 -7.78 47.05
N PRO A 17 -11.82 -8.95 47.64
CA PRO A 17 -12.17 -9.27 49.02
C PRO A 17 -11.22 -8.58 50.03
N ILE A 18 -11.02 -7.26 49.91
CA ILE A 18 -10.05 -6.48 50.70
C ILE A 18 -10.28 -6.56 52.21
N ARG A 19 -11.50 -6.86 52.66
CA ARG A 19 -11.85 -7.02 54.08
C ARG A 19 -11.60 -8.44 54.61
N GLU A 20 -11.34 -9.42 53.75
CA GLU A 20 -11.04 -10.79 54.18
C GLU A 20 -9.60 -10.88 54.70
N LYS A 21 -9.42 -11.49 55.87
CA LYS A 21 -8.09 -11.62 56.50
C LYS A 21 -7.09 -12.38 55.63
N GLN A 22 -7.57 -13.42 54.95
CA GLN A 22 -6.74 -14.23 54.05
C GLN A 22 -6.16 -13.38 52.91
N TYR A 23 -7.02 -12.60 52.24
CA TYR A 23 -6.60 -11.69 51.18
C TYR A 23 -5.61 -10.62 51.68
N GLN A 24 -5.82 -10.09 52.90
CA GLN A 24 -4.90 -9.13 53.50
C GLN A 24 -3.52 -9.74 53.78
N LEU A 25 -3.47 -10.95 54.34
CA LEU A 25 -2.21 -11.66 54.59
C LEU A 25 -1.45 -11.95 53.29
N GLU A 26 -2.15 -12.42 52.26
CA GLU A 26 -1.58 -12.62 50.92
C GLU A 26 -1.06 -11.31 50.32
N SER A 27 -1.81 -10.22 50.48
CA SER A 27 -1.40 -8.90 49.99
C SER A 27 -0.13 -8.40 50.67
N ILE A 28 -0.04 -8.58 51.99
CA ILE A 28 1.15 -8.23 52.77
C ILE A 28 2.35 -9.04 52.29
N LYS A 29 2.16 -10.36 52.09
CA LYS A 29 3.22 -11.24 51.61
C LYS A 29 3.74 -10.81 50.24
N ILE A 30 2.86 -10.55 49.27
CA ILE A 30 3.25 -10.11 47.92
C ILE A 30 4.05 -8.81 47.98
N ILE A 31 3.60 -7.83 48.76
CA ILE A 31 4.31 -6.56 48.93
C ILE A 31 5.67 -6.78 49.59
N ALA A 32 5.74 -7.62 50.63
CA ALA A 32 6.98 -7.88 51.35
C ALA A 32 8.00 -8.63 50.49
N ASP A 33 7.56 -9.67 49.77
CA ASP A 33 8.41 -10.46 48.86
C ASP A 33 9.02 -9.54 47.79
N TYR A 34 8.21 -8.69 47.15
CA TYR A 34 8.70 -7.71 46.16
C TYR A 34 9.68 -6.69 46.76
N LEU A 35 9.37 -6.09 47.90
CA LEU A 35 10.25 -5.10 48.52
C LEU A 35 11.60 -5.70 48.96
N ASN A 36 11.61 -6.98 49.35
CA ASN A 36 12.84 -7.70 49.68
C ASN A 36 13.66 -8.03 48.42
N GLU A 37 13.00 -8.44 47.34
CA GLU A 37 13.64 -8.71 46.04
C GLU A 37 14.35 -7.47 45.48
N VAL A 38 13.73 -6.31 45.67
CA VAL A 38 14.22 -5.03 45.12
C VAL A 38 15.12 -4.26 46.13
N GLU A 39 15.59 -4.94 47.17
CA GLU A 39 16.50 -4.41 48.20
C GLU A 39 16.03 -3.09 48.85
N TYR A 40 14.76 -3.03 49.27
CA TYR A 40 14.24 -1.86 49.98
C TYR A 40 15.05 -1.55 51.26
N LYS A 41 15.39 -0.27 51.45
CA LYS A 41 16.33 0.20 52.49
C LYS A 41 15.97 -0.18 53.94
N TYR A 42 14.69 -0.43 54.23
CA TYR A 42 14.23 -0.76 55.58
C TYR A 42 13.76 -2.20 55.65
N VAL A 43 13.98 -2.84 56.82
CA VAL A 43 13.54 -4.22 57.06
C VAL A 43 12.02 -4.31 56.95
N VAL A 44 11.56 -5.14 56.02
CA VAL A 44 10.14 -5.41 55.79
C VAL A 44 9.73 -6.66 56.56
N ASP A 45 9.24 -6.48 57.78
CA ASP A 45 8.66 -7.55 58.61
C ASP A 45 7.12 -7.50 58.51
N GLU A 46 6.42 -8.64 58.60
CA GLU A 46 4.95 -8.72 58.57
C GLU A 46 4.28 -7.80 59.62
N ARG A 47 5.00 -7.52 60.71
CA ARG A 47 4.58 -6.60 61.77
C ARG A 47 4.43 -5.15 61.29
N LEU A 48 5.21 -4.72 60.30
CA LEU A 48 5.14 -3.38 59.70
C LEU A 48 3.75 -3.10 59.10
N PHE A 49 3.12 -4.14 58.56
CA PHE A 49 1.82 -4.03 57.88
C PHE A 49 0.62 -4.35 58.77
N GLN A 50 0.83 -4.74 60.03
CA GLN A 50 -0.26 -4.94 60.99
C GLN A 50 -0.82 -3.59 61.49
N MET A 51 0.05 -2.60 61.75
CA MET A 51 -0.33 -1.24 62.13
C MET A 51 0.62 -0.21 61.51
N PRO A 52 0.56 0.00 60.19
CA PRO A 52 1.47 0.90 59.49
C PRO A 52 1.18 2.36 59.85
N THR A 53 2.24 3.13 60.05
CA THR A 53 2.16 4.58 60.20
C THR A 53 2.02 5.26 58.83
N ALA A 54 1.45 6.47 58.81
CA ALA A 54 1.38 7.27 57.60
C ALA A 54 2.76 7.50 56.95
N LYS A 55 3.81 7.65 57.77
CA LYS A 55 5.19 7.84 57.30
C LYS A 55 5.74 6.60 56.60
N GLU A 56 5.50 5.41 57.15
CA GLU A 56 5.95 4.14 56.56
C GLU A 56 5.21 3.86 55.25
N TYR A 57 3.88 4.01 55.24
CA TYR A 57 3.09 3.85 54.03
C TYR A 57 3.53 4.81 52.93
N HIS A 58 3.74 6.09 53.28
CA HIS A 58 4.24 7.08 52.33
C HIS A 58 5.62 6.71 51.79
N ALA A 59 6.55 6.26 52.64
CA ALA A 59 7.90 5.87 52.22
C ALA A 59 7.89 4.66 51.28
N ILE A 60 7.07 3.63 51.58
CA ILE A 60 6.93 2.44 50.74
C ILE A 60 6.26 2.81 49.41
N PHE A 61 5.14 3.53 49.44
CA PHE A 61 4.44 3.95 48.23
C PHE A 61 5.35 4.80 47.33
N LYS A 62 6.09 5.75 47.92
CA LYS A 62 7.06 6.58 47.22
C LYS A 62 8.16 5.75 46.57
N PHE A 63 8.72 4.78 47.29
CA PHE A 63 9.76 3.90 46.76
C PHE A 63 9.26 3.09 45.55
N VAL A 64 8.11 2.44 45.68
CA VAL A 64 7.52 1.65 44.59
C VAL A 64 7.19 2.57 43.40
N PHE A 65 6.62 3.76 43.65
CA PHE A 65 6.30 4.70 42.58
C PHE A 65 7.53 5.25 41.84
N GLN A 66 8.62 5.56 42.56
CA GLN A 66 9.85 6.08 41.95
C GLN A 66 10.54 5.06 41.02
N ARG A 67 10.28 3.77 41.20
CA ARG A 67 10.76 2.75 40.25
C ARG A 67 10.00 2.79 38.93
N LEU A 68 8.70 3.06 38.99
CA LEU A 68 7.88 3.26 37.80
C LEU A 68 8.24 4.58 37.10
N GLU A 69 8.41 5.66 37.87
CA GLU A 69 8.64 7.01 37.37
C GLU A 69 9.84 7.68 38.08
N PRO A 70 11.08 7.41 37.65
CA PRO A 70 12.29 7.92 38.30
C PRO A 70 12.37 9.46 38.38
N GLY A 71 11.72 10.16 37.44
CA GLY A 71 11.71 11.63 37.37
C GLY A 71 10.64 12.32 38.22
N LYS A 72 9.72 11.60 38.87
CA LYS A 72 8.61 12.19 39.63
C LYS A 72 8.70 11.86 41.11
N ASP A 73 8.76 12.90 41.94
CA ASP A 73 8.76 12.73 43.39
C ASP A 73 7.37 12.94 44.01
N ILE A 74 7.07 12.18 45.08
CA ILE A 74 5.91 12.39 45.94
C ILE A 74 6.43 13.03 47.23
N ALA A 75 6.20 14.33 47.38
CA ALA A 75 6.70 15.10 48.51
C ALA A 75 5.75 15.01 49.72
N LYS A 76 4.45 14.91 49.47
CA LYS A 76 3.41 14.88 50.50
C LYS A 76 2.51 13.66 50.36
N ILE A 77 2.06 13.11 51.50
CA ILE A 77 1.21 11.92 51.50
C ILE A 77 -0.12 12.16 50.77
N GLU A 78 -0.69 13.37 50.78
CA GLU A 78 -1.95 13.65 50.08
C GLU A 78 -1.84 13.58 48.56
N GLU A 79 -0.61 13.68 48.01
CA GLU A 79 -0.36 13.60 46.57
C GLU A 79 -0.58 12.18 46.04
N ILE A 80 -0.54 11.16 46.91
CA ILE A 80 -0.83 9.77 46.56
C ILE A 80 -2.19 9.62 45.87
N VAL A 81 -3.21 10.39 46.28
CA VAL A 81 -4.54 10.35 45.63
C VAL A 81 -4.46 10.79 44.17
N ASN A 82 -3.65 11.82 43.89
CA ASN A 82 -3.47 12.33 42.53
C ASN A 82 -2.66 11.33 41.69
N VAL A 83 -1.63 10.71 42.28
CA VAL A 83 -0.84 9.66 41.63
C VAL A 83 -1.71 8.47 41.27
N LEU A 84 -2.53 7.97 42.19
CA LEU A 84 -3.46 6.86 41.92
C LEU A 84 -4.46 7.22 40.81
N ARG A 85 -4.95 8.46 40.77
CA ARG A 85 -5.83 8.92 39.67
C ARG A 85 -5.09 9.02 38.34
N TRP A 86 -3.83 9.47 38.35
CA TRP A 86 -2.96 9.56 37.18
C TRP A 86 -2.66 8.17 36.61
N LEU A 87 -2.32 7.21 37.47
CA LEU A 87 -2.15 5.79 37.16
C LEU A 87 -3.46 5.06 36.80
N LYS A 88 -4.58 5.78 36.75
CA LYS A 88 -5.92 5.23 36.45
C LYS A 88 -6.33 4.08 37.37
N TYR A 89 -5.92 4.12 38.63
CA TYR A 89 -6.34 3.14 39.63
C TYR A 89 -7.88 3.11 39.74
N PRO A 90 -8.54 1.97 39.48
CA PRO A 90 -9.99 1.88 39.36
C PRO A 90 -10.76 2.35 40.60
N TYR A 91 -10.19 2.12 41.79
CA TYR A 91 -10.83 2.43 43.07
C TYR A 91 -10.27 3.69 43.74
N SER A 92 -9.67 4.59 42.96
CA SER A 92 -9.08 5.84 43.47
C SER A 92 -10.10 6.74 44.19
N HIS A 93 -11.39 6.62 43.87
CA HIS A 93 -12.48 7.35 44.51
C HIS A 93 -12.78 6.88 45.95
N GLU A 94 -12.39 5.65 46.32
CA GLU A 94 -12.54 5.12 47.68
C GLU A 94 -11.41 5.56 48.63
N ILE A 95 -10.38 6.25 48.10
CA ILE A 95 -9.21 6.70 48.85
C ILE A 95 -9.25 8.22 48.95
N SER A 96 -9.30 8.72 50.19
CA SER A 96 -9.38 10.14 50.48
C SER A 96 -8.13 10.65 51.20
N LYS A 97 -7.96 11.98 51.25
CA LYS A 97 -6.85 12.59 52.01
C LYS A 97 -6.89 12.21 53.49
N SER A 98 -8.09 12.09 54.08
CA SER A 98 -8.25 11.70 55.48
C SER A 98 -7.92 10.23 55.72
N SER A 99 -8.20 9.32 54.77
CA SER A 99 -7.79 7.92 54.91
C SER A 99 -6.26 7.78 54.89
N LEU A 100 -5.56 8.59 54.10
CA LEU A 100 -4.09 8.61 54.04
C LEU A 100 -3.45 9.21 55.30
N GLN A 101 -4.09 10.15 55.97
CA GLN A 101 -3.61 10.66 57.26
C GLN A 101 -3.80 9.65 58.41
N ALA A 102 -4.74 8.71 58.26
CA ALA A 102 -5.06 7.67 59.23
C ALA A 102 -4.90 6.26 58.64
N VAL A 103 -3.71 5.95 58.10
CA VAL A 103 -3.43 4.69 57.40
C VAL A 103 -3.73 3.45 58.27
N GLY A 104 -3.32 3.46 59.53
CA GLY A 104 -3.47 2.33 60.46
C GLY A 104 -4.88 2.13 61.04
N ASN A 105 -5.90 2.88 60.58
CA ASN A 105 -7.27 2.67 61.03
C ASN A 105 -7.88 1.42 60.35
N ALA A 106 -8.48 0.53 61.13
CA ALA A 106 -9.04 -0.75 60.67
C ALA A 106 -10.07 -0.64 59.54
N GLN A 107 -10.73 0.52 59.37
CA GLN A 107 -11.67 0.74 58.27
C GLN A 107 -11.00 1.20 56.97
N THR A 108 -9.88 1.92 57.05
CA THR A 108 -9.19 2.52 55.89
C THR A 108 -8.02 1.67 55.41
N TRP A 109 -7.36 0.93 56.31
CA TRP A 109 -6.21 0.08 56.00
C TRP A 109 -6.50 -0.93 54.88
N PRO A 110 -7.63 -1.66 54.85
CA PRO A 110 -7.94 -2.60 53.77
C PRO A 110 -7.87 -1.98 52.36
N ASN A 111 -8.41 -0.77 52.19
CA ASN A 111 -8.43 -0.07 50.91
C ASN A 111 -7.01 0.41 50.51
N LEU A 112 -6.24 0.89 51.48
CA LEU A 112 -4.88 1.38 51.26
C LEU A 112 -3.88 0.24 50.98
N LEU A 113 -4.03 -0.89 51.69
CA LEU A 113 -3.28 -2.12 51.43
C LEU A 113 -3.61 -2.66 50.03
N GLY A 114 -4.89 -2.70 49.66
CA GLY A 114 -5.31 -3.09 48.33
C GLY A 114 -4.76 -2.20 47.22
N ALA A 115 -4.62 -0.89 47.46
CA ALA A 115 -4.00 0.03 46.50
C ALA A 115 -2.48 -0.16 46.40
N LEU A 116 -1.81 -0.41 47.53
CA LEU A 116 -0.37 -0.66 47.54
C LEU A 116 -0.02 -2.00 46.89
N ARG A 117 -0.78 -3.06 47.17
CA ARG A 117 -0.66 -4.34 46.49
C ARG A 117 -0.83 -4.17 44.99
N TRP A 118 -1.88 -3.46 44.57
CA TRP A 118 -2.13 -3.22 43.15
C TRP A 118 -0.96 -2.50 42.49
N LEU A 119 -0.37 -1.50 43.15
CA LEU A 119 0.79 -0.78 42.62
C LEU A 119 2.01 -1.69 42.47
N VAL A 120 2.25 -2.56 43.45
CA VAL A 120 3.33 -3.56 43.39
C VAL A 120 3.11 -4.56 42.26
N GLU A 121 1.91 -5.15 42.17
CA GLU A 121 1.57 -6.09 41.09
C GLU A 121 1.66 -5.41 39.72
N PHE A 122 1.18 -4.17 39.61
CA PHE A 122 1.29 -3.36 38.38
C PHE A 122 2.74 -3.16 37.97
N LEU A 123 3.61 -2.76 38.91
CA LEU A 123 5.02 -2.56 38.64
C LEU A 123 5.73 -3.87 38.29
N ALA A 124 5.47 -4.95 39.03
CA ALA A 124 6.06 -6.27 38.73
C ALA A 124 5.66 -6.74 37.33
N THR A 125 4.39 -6.58 36.93
CA THR A 125 3.96 -6.91 35.56
C THR A 125 4.63 -6.03 34.51
N TRP A 126 4.82 -4.75 34.81
CA TRP A 126 5.53 -3.82 33.92
C TRP A 126 7.00 -4.23 33.74
N GLU A 127 7.70 -4.53 34.85
CA GLU A 127 9.09 -4.98 34.82
C GLU A 127 9.24 -6.31 34.07
N THR A 128 8.28 -7.24 34.20
CA THR A 128 8.27 -8.48 33.41
C THR A 128 8.05 -8.21 31.91
N ILE A 129 7.13 -7.32 31.54
CA ILE A 129 6.88 -6.98 30.13
C ILE A 129 8.13 -6.31 29.52
N ASP A 130 8.72 -5.33 30.22
CA ASP A 130 9.94 -4.64 29.79
C ASP A 130 11.12 -5.63 29.60
N GLN A 131 11.22 -6.64 30.46
CA GLN A 131 12.21 -7.70 30.30
C GLN A 131 11.91 -8.58 29.06
N LEU A 132 10.67 -9.00 28.87
CA LEU A 132 10.28 -9.82 27.71
C LEU A 132 10.46 -9.08 26.38
N GLU A 133 10.20 -7.76 26.35
CA GLU A 133 10.46 -6.93 25.16
C GLU A 133 11.94 -6.89 24.83
N LYS A 134 12.81 -6.72 25.83
CA LYS A 134 14.28 -6.77 25.64
C LYS A 134 14.76 -8.14 25.17
N GLU A 135 14.26 -9.21 25.75
CA GLU A 135 14.59 -10.59 25.33
C GLU A 135 14.12 -10.86 23.89
N ALA A 136 12.96 -10.34 23.49
CA ALA A 136 12.45 -10.46 22.12
C ALA A 136 13.25 -9.65 21.09
N GLU A 137 13.84 -8.52 21.49
CA GLU A 137 14.75 -7.73 20.65
C GLU A 137 16.11 -8.41 20.45
N GLU A 138 16.55 -9.26 21.41
CA GLU A 138 17.80 -10.02 21.31
C GLU A 138 17.68 -11.28 20.45
N GLU A 139 16.48 -11.81 20.20
CA GLU A 139 16.30 -12.89 19.25
C GLU A 139 16.61 -12.40 17.82
N PRO A 140 17.35 -13.18 17.00
CA PRO A 140 17.67 -12.79 15.63
C PRO A 140 16.40 -12.80 14.78
N ALA A 141 15.71 -11.67 14.76
CA ALA A 141 14.59 -11.41 13.88
C ALA A 141 15.07 -11.29 12.42
N PRO A 142 14.23 -11.61 11.43
CA PRO A 142 14.54 -11.34 10.03
C PRO A 142 14.91 -9.87 9.85
N PHE A 143 15.93 -9.60 9.02
CA PHE A 143 16.33 -8.23 8.71
C PHE A 143 15.12 -7.43 8.24
N ASN A 144 14.80 -6.38 8.99
CA ASN A 144 13.73 -5.45 8.65
C ASN A 144 14.37 -4.08 8.31
N PRO A 145 14.24 -3.62 7.05
CA PRO A 145 14.78 -2.34 6.59
C PRO A 145 14.34 -1.15 7.45
N ASP A 146 13.09 -1.16 7.93
CA ASP A 146 12.55 -0.07 8.74
C ASP A 146 13.25 -0.01 10.09
N THR A 147 13.46 -1.15 10.77
CA THR A 147 14.18 -1.18 12.05
C THR A 147 15.65 -0.78 11.90
N ALA A 148 16.31 -1.20 10.82
CA ALA A 148 17.70 -0.80 10.55
C ALA A 148 17.79 0.71 10.32
N PHE A 149 16.88 1.26 9.52
CA PHE A 149 16.80 2.70 9.27
C PHE A 149 16.44 3.50 10.53
N PHE A 150 15.46 3.08 11.32
CA PHE A 150 15.11 3.75 12.57
C PHE A 150 16.26 3.70 13.57
N THR A 151 16.99 2.59 13.65
CA THR A 151 18.20 2.50 14.50
C THR A 151 19.26 3.51 14.05
N TYR A 152 19.53 3.60 12.75
CA TYR A 152 20.40 4.62 12.18
C TYR A 152 19.93 6.04 12.53
N VAL A 153 18.66 6.36 12.28
CA VAL A 153 18.09 7.70 12.54
C VAL A 153 18.17 8.04 14.03
N THR A 154 17.86 7.10 14.93
CA THR A 154 17.94 7.33 16.37
C THR A 154 19.37 7.63 16.81
N LYS A 155 20.36 6.86 16.34
CA LYS A 155 21.76 7.11 16.67
C LYS A 155 22.27 8.42 16.04
N ALA A 156 22.00 8.65 14.77
CA ALA A 156 22.37 9.88 14.07
C ALA A 156 21.72 11.11 14.72
N TYR A 157 20.46 11.00 15.17
CA TYR A 157 19.78 12.08 15.87
C TYR A 157 20.38 12.36 17.25
N ASN A 158 20.88 11.34 17.96
CA ASN A 158 21.61 11.54 19.21
C ASN A 158 22.92 12.32 18.98
N VAL A 159 23.68 11.96 17.94
CA VAL A 159 24.90 12.68 17.54
C VAL A 159 24.59 14.15 17.17
N PHE A 160 23.50 14.36 16.44
CA PHE A 160 22.99 15.70 16.14
C PHE A 160 22.63 16.50 17.40
N LEU A 161 21.98 15.86 18.39
CA LEU A 161 21.64 16.52 19.66
C LEU A 161 22.88 16.86 20.50
N GLU A 162 23.98 16.11 20.34
CA GLU A 162 25.28 16.40 20.95
C GLU A 162 26.02 17.55 20.23
N GLY A 163 25.52 17.98 19.06
CA GLY A 163 26.04 19.10 18.29
C GLY A 163 27.10 18.71 17.27
N GLU A 164 27.22 17.42 16.97
CA GLU A 164 28.09 16.89 15.92
C GLU A 164 27.28 16.65 14.63
N ASP A 165 27.90 16.91 13.48
CA ASP A 165 27.29 16.77 12.14
C ASP A 165 27.95 15.66 11.31
N ASP A 166 28.75 14.80 11.95
CA ASP A 166 29.37 13.64 11.32
C ASP A 166 28.57 12.37 11.64
N TYR A 167 27.95 11.78 10.61
CA TYR A 167 27.14 10.58 10.72
C TYR A 167 27.78 9.38 10.02
N SER A 168 29.05 9.47 9.62
CA SER A 168 29.71 8.47 8.78
C SER A 168 29.75 7.09 9.43
N GLU A 169 30.05 7.02 10.74
CA GLU A 169 30.08 5.76 11.49
C GLU A 169 28.72 5.05 11.50
N MET A 170 27.63 5.83 11.67
CA MET A 170 26.28 5.28 11.71
C MET A 170 25.83 4.82 10.32
N ALA A 171 26.27 5.51 9.27
CA ALA A 171 26.00 5.12 7.89
C ALA A 171 26.75 3.82 7.53
N GLU A 172 28.01 3.68 7.95
CA GLU A 172 28.78 2.44 7.76
C GLU A 172 28.13 1.25 8.47
N GLU A 173 27.63 1.43 9.70
CA GLU A 173 26.88 0.38 10.40
C GLU A 173 25.61 -0.06 9.63
N LEU A 174 24.89 0.90 9.04
CA LEU A 174 23.70 0.63 8.23
C LEU A 174 24.07 -0.14 6.96
N ASP A 175 25.12 0.28 6.25
CA ASP A 175 25.59 -0.37 5.04
C ASP A 175 26.01 -1.82 5.32
N VAL A 176 26.75 -2.07 6.41
CA VAL A 176 27.14 -3.43 6.82
C VAL A 176 25.90 -4.30 7.11
N ALA A 177 24.88 -3.75 7.75
CA ALA A 177 23.64 -4.48 8.02
C ALA A 177 22.89 -4.86 6.72
N TYR A 178 22.82 -3.93 5.75
CA TYR A 178 22.25 -4.22 4.43
C TYR A 178 23.10 -5.21 3.63
N GLU A 179 24.43 -5.11 3.68
CA GLU A 179 25.33 -6.05 2.99
C GLU A 179 25.17 -7.46 3.52
N GLN A 180 25.08 -7.65 4.84
CA GLN A 180 24.85 -8.95 5.46
C GLN A 180 23.52 -9.57 5.01
N SER A 181 22.44 -8.79 4.99
CA SER A 181 21.14 -9.27 4.51
C SER A 181 21.13 -9.53 3.01
N ASN A 182 21.81 -8.69 2.23
CA ASN A 182 21.87 -8.82 0.78
C ASN A 182 22.80 -9.95 0.33
N ALA A 183 23.78 -10.36 1.14
CA ALA A 183 24.70 -11.44 0.82
C ALA A 183 23.96 -12.73 0.46
N ASP A 184 22.94 -13.10 1.23
CA ASP A 184 22.13 -14.29 0.96
C ASP A 184 21.32 -14.15 -0.33
N ILE A 185 20.74 -12.97 -0.57
CA ILE A 185 19.98 -12.68 -1.80
C ILE A 185 20.91 -12.73 -3.02
N VAL A 186 22.12 -12.18 -2.91
CA VAL A 186 23.13 -12.19 -3.98
C VAL A 186 23.56 -13.62 -4.30
N VAL A 187 23.78 -14.46 -3.29
CA VAL A 187 24.10 -15.89 -3.49
C VAL A 187 22.96 -16.60 -4.20
N GLN A 188 21.71 -16.44 -3.74
CA GLN A 188 20.54 -17.05 -4.37
C GLN A 188 20.34 -16.57 -5.82
N THR A 189 20.55 -15.29 -6.08
CA THR A 189 20.44 -14.71 -7.42
C THR A 189 21.52 -15.27 -8.34
N ALA A 190 22.75 -15.43 -7.86
CA ALA A 190 23.84 -16.04 -8.62
C ALA A 190 23.56 -17.52 -8.95
N GLU A 191 23.02 -18.29 -8.01
CA GLU A 191 22.61 -19.68 -8.25
C GLU A 191 21.47 -19.80 -9.26
N LEU A 192 20.48 -18.91 -9.18
CA LEU A 192 19.39 -18.85 -10.15
C LEU A 192 19.90 -18.49 -11.54
N GLN A 193 20.77 -17.48 -11.64
CA GLN A 193 21.36 -17.10 -12.93
C GLN A 193 22.13 -18.27 -13.55
N LYS A 194 22.92 -18.99 -12.73
CA LYS A 194 23.64 -20.18 -13.22
C LYS A 194 22.69 -21.27 -13.74
N LYS A 195 21.55 -21.51 -13.06
CA LYS A 195 20.54 -22.46 -13.52
C LYS A 195 19.88 -22.01 -14.83
N VAL A 196 19.64 -20.70 -14.99
CA VAL A 196 19.12 -20.15 -16.25
C VAL A 196 20.11 -20.39 -17.37
N ASP A 197 21.39 -20.08 -17.17
CA ASP A 197 22.44 -20.28 -18.17
C ASP A 197 22.60 -21.78 -18.54
N GLU A 198 22.49 -22.68 -17.57
CA GLU A 198 22.51 -24.14 -17.79
C GLU A 198 21.30 -24.60 -18.63
N LEU A 199 20.09 -24.12 -18.31
CA LEU A 199 18.87 -24.44 -19.06
C LEU A 199 18.87 -23.85 -20.47
N GLU A 200 19.37 -22.63 -20.65
CA GLU A 200 19.54 -22.02 -21.97
C GLU A 200 20.50 -22.83 -22.82
N LYS A 201 21.58 -23.35 -22.21
CA LYS A 201 22.51 -24.22 -22.89
C LYS A 201 21.87 -25.56 -23.29
N GLU A 202 21.13 -26.21 -22.39
CA GLU A 202 20.39 -27.43 -22.72
C GLU A 202 19.34 -27.22 -23.81
N MET A 203 18.65 -26.08 -23.80
CA MET A 203 17.69 -25.71 -24.84
C MET A 203 18.37 -25.52 -26.19
N ASN A 204 19.55 -24.90 -26.21
CA ASN A 204 20.33 -24.72 -27.43
C ASN A 204 20.88 -26.06 -27.95
N GLU A 205 21.35 -26.95 -27.06
CA GLU A 205 21.81 -28.30 -27.42
C GLU A 205 20.65 -29.17 -27.96
N MET A 206 19.42 -29.01 -27.43
CA MET A 206 18.23 -29.68 -27.98
C MET A 206 17.71 -29.06 -29.28
N ASN A 207 18.01 -27.79 -29.53
CA ASN A 207 17.66 -27.09 -30.78
C ASN A 207 18.71 -27.27 -31.89
N GLU A 208 19.90 -27.82 -31.59
CA GLU A 208 20.81 -28.27 -32.66
C GLU A 208 20.11 -29.42 -33.42
N GLU A 209 19.85 -29.19 -34.71
CA GLU A 209 19.06 -30.10 -35.55
C GLU A 209 19.60 -31.53 -35.50
N ASP A 210 18.74 -32.48 -35.08
CA ASP A 210 19.04 -33.91 -35.03
C ASP A 210 19.63 -34.37 -36.39
N PRO A 211 20.83 -34.99 -36.42
CA PRO A 211 21.45 -35.53 -37.64
C PRO A 211 20.52 -36.42 -38.46
N LEU A 212 19.48 -36.98 -37.84
CA LEU A 212 18.47 -37.76 -38.53
C LEU A 212 17.56 -36.90 -39.43
N THR A 213 17.22 -35.67 -39.05
CA THR A 213 16.36 -34.79 -39.85
C THR A 213 17.06 -34.28 -41.10
N THR A 214 18.36 -33.97 -41.01
CA THR A 214 19.19 -33.60 -42.15
C THR A 214 19.32 -34.77 -43.14
N VAL A 215 19.60 -35.98 -42.66
CA VAL A 215 19.67 -37.19 -43.50
C VAL A 215 18.32 -37.56 -44.12
N ILE A 216 17.20 -37.37 -43.42
CA ILE A 216 15.85 -37.58 -43.98
C ILE A 216 15.57 -36.59 -45.10
N ASN A 217 15.93 -35.31 -44.92
CA ASN A 217 15.78 -34.29 -45.95
C ASN A 217 16.64 -34.60 -47.18
N GLU A 218 17.90 -34.99 -46.98
CA GLU A 218 18.78 -35.43 -48.07
C GLU A 218 18.21 -36.65 -48.82
N ASN A 219 17.72 -37.66 -48.09
CA ASN A 219 17.11 -38.84 -48.72
C ASN A 219 15.85 -38.48 -49.53
N ASN A 220 15.01 -37.57 -49.01
CA ASN A 220 13.84 -37.07 -49.73
C ASN A 220 14.23 -36.31 -51.01
N THR A 221 15.29 -35.50 -50.98
CA THR A 221 15.80 -34.82 -52.19
C THR A 221 16.31 -35.82 -53.22
N LEU A 222 17.07 -36.84 -52.80
CA LEU A 222 17.58 -37.88 -53.69
C LEU A 222 16.46 -38.73 -54.30
N LEU A 223 15.41 -39.06 -53.55
CA LEU A 223 14.23 -39.77 -54.07
C LEU A 223 13.48 -38.92 -55.11
N SER A 224 13.33 -37.61 -54.86
CA SER A 224 12.75 -36.68 -55.83
C SER A 224 13.55 -36.65 -57.14
N ASP A 225 14.87 -36.59 -57.03
CA ASP A 225 15.74 -36.54 -58.21
C ASP A 225 15.77 -37.87 -58.96
N MET A 226 15.75 -39.00 -58.25
CA MET A 226 15.60 -40.32 -58.86
C MET A 226 14.29 -40.45 -59.65
N ALA A 227 13.18 -39.92 -59.11
CA ALA A 227 11.91 -39.89 -59.81
C ALA A 227 11.96 -39.03 -61.09
N LYS A 228 12.60 -37.85 -61.03
CA LYS A 228 12.81 -36.98 -62.20
C LYS A 228 13.66 -37.66 -63.28
N PHE A 229 14.76 -38.33 -62.89
CA PHE A 229 15.60 -39.05 -63.84
C PHE A 229 14.89 -40.24 -64.49
N ASN A 230 14.07 -40.97 -63.73
CA ASN A 230 13.26 -42.07 -64.29
C ASN A 230 12.20 -41.54 -65.26
N ALA A 231 11.52 -40.44 -64.93
CA ALA A 231 10.57 -39.79 -65.84
C ALA A 231 11.24 -39.31 -67.13
N TYR A 232 12.44 -38.71 -67.01
CA TYR A 232 13.23 -38.29 -68.17
C TYR A 232 13.70 -39.46 -69.03
N THR A 233 14.14 -40.55 -68.41
CA THR A 233 14.56 -41.78 -69.10
C THR A 233 13.39 -42.39 -69.88
N LYS A 234 12.21 -42.48 -69.24
CA LYS A 234 10.99 -42.96 -69.91
C LYS A 234 10.60 -42.08 -71.09
N HIS A 235 10.69 -40.75 -70.94
CA HIS A 235 10.44 -39.82 -72.04
C HIS A 235 11.45 -39.99 -73.20
N LEU A 236 12.72 -40.26 -72.90
CA LEU A 236 13.72 -40.57 -73.92
C LEU A 236 13.44 -41.91 -74.63
N GLU A 237 13.04 -42.94 -73.89
CA GLU A 237 12.64 -44.24 -74.45
C GLU A 237 11.42 -44.10 -75.38
N ASP A 238 10.40 -43.36 -74.95
CA ASP A 238 9.22 -43.06 -75.77
C ASP A 238 9.60 -42.28 -77.04
N LYS A 239 10.55 -41.35 -76.94
CA LYS A 239 11.08 -40.61 -78.10
C LYS A 239 11.87 -41.52 -79.04
N ILE A 240 12.67 -42.44 -78.51
CA ILE A 240 13.39 -43.44 -79.31
C ILE A 240 12.39 -44.33 -80.06
N ASN A 241 11.34 -44.80 -79.39
CA ASN A 241 10.31 -45.63 -80.02
C ASN A 241 9.56 -44.86 -81.12
N LYS A 242 9.15 -43.61 -80.87
CA LYS A 242 8.54 -42.75 -81.89
C LYS A 242 9.45 -42.51 -83.10
N LEU A 243 10.75 -42.31 -82.87
CA LEU A 243 11.72 -42.14 -83.96
C LEU A 243 11.93 -43.45 -84.73
N LYS A 244 11.99 -44.60 -84.06
CA LYS A 244 12.04 -45.91 -84.72
C LYS A 244 10.79 -46.15 -85.58
N ASP A 245 9.60 -45.88 -85.06
CA ASP A 245 8.34 -45.99 -85.82
C ASP A 245 8.29 -45.02 -87.00
N SER A 246 8.90 -43.84 -86.86
CA SER A 246 9.02 -42.89 -87.96
C SER A 246 10.01 -43.37 -89.02
N ILE A 247 11.13 -43.99 -88.61
CA ILE A 247 12.12 -44.56 -89.55
C ILE A 247 11.49 -45.73 -90.32
N THR A 248 10.80 -46.65 -89.64
CA THR A 248 10.14 -47.77 -90.33
C THR A 248 9.07 -47.30 -91.31
N LYS A 249 8.27 -46.29 -90.93
CA LYS A 249 7.31 -45.65 -91.85
C LYS A 249 7.99 -44.98 -93.03
N LEU A 250 9.10 -44.30 -92.82
CA LEU A 250 9.87 -43.65 -93.90
C LEU A 250 10.53 -44.69 -94.82
N GLU A 251 11.04 -45.79 -94.28
CA GLU A 251 11.57 -46.92 -95.06
C GLU A 251 10.48 -47.59 -95.89
N GLU A 252 9.28 -47.79 -95.32
CA GLU A 252 8.13 -48.36 -96.04
C GLU A 252 7.63 -47.40 -97.13
N GLN A 253 7.61 -46.08 -96.85
CA GLN A 253 7.33 -45.05 -97.85
C GLN A 253 8.40 -45.00 -98.94
N ASN A 254 9.69 -45.14 -98.59
CA ASN A 254 10.77 -45.13 -99.56
C ASN A 254 10.71 -46.38 -100.46
N HIS A 255 10.44 -47.56 -99.91
CA HIS A 255 10.21 -48.77 -100.70
C HIS A 255 8.94 -48.70 -101.55
N GLY A 256 7.88 -48.07 -101.05
CA GLY A 256 6.68 -47.76 -101.83
C GLY A 256 7.01 -46.84 -103.00
N ALA A 257 7.72 -45.75 -102.73
CA ALA A 257 8.16 -44.79 -103.72
C ALA A 257 9.11 -45.44 -104.75
N GLU A 258 10.04 -46.30 -104.35
CA GLU A 258 10.91 -47.06 -105.26
C GLU A 258 10.13 -48.01 -106.18
N ARG A 259 9.10 -48.69 -105.66
CA ARG A 259 8.20 -49.54 -106.48
C ARG A 259 7.39 -48.71 -107.46
N ASP A 260 6.87 -47.57 -107.01
CA ASP A 260 6.10 -46.67 -107.87
C ASP A 260 7.02 -46.01 -108.90
N LEU A 261 8.27 -45.69 -108.55
CA LEU A 261 9.29 -45.20 -109.49
C LEU A 261 9.61 -46.27 -110.54
N ALA A 262 9.78 -47.53 -110.15
CA ALA A 262 10.00 -48.62 -111.09
C ALA A 262 8.81 -48.84 -112.03
N LYS A 263 7.57 -48.79 -111.52
CA LYS A 263 6.36 -48.85 -112.35
C LYS A 263 6.25 -47.64 -113.28
N ILE A 264 6.52 -46.44 -112.79
CA ILE A 264 6.48 -45.21 -113.58
C ILE A 264 7.62 -45.20 -114.60
N GLU A 265 8.78 -45.79 -114.34
CA GLU A 265 9.85 -45.95 -115.32
C GLU A 265 9.47 -46.96 -116.41
N GLU A 266 8.77 -48.03 -116.07
CA GLU A 266 8.22 -49.00 -117.03
C GLU A 266 7.10 -48.39 -117.86
N GLU A 267 6.16 -47.68 -117.22
CA GLU A 267 5.09 -46.92 -117.88
C GLU A 267 5.65 -45.76 -118.71
N LYS A 268 6.71 -45.08 -118.25
CA LYS A 268 7.40 -44.04 -119.01
C LYS A 268 8.14 -44.65 -120.19
N ALA A 269 8.73 -45.83 -120.08
CA ALA A 269 9.35 -46.51 -121.22
C ALA A 269 8.28 -46.90 -122.26
N GLU A 270 7.12 -47.40 -121.82
CA GLU A 270 5.98 -47.69 -122.70
C GLU A 270 5.38 -46.43 -123.33
N ILE A 271 5.19 -45.38 -122.54
CA ILE A 271 4.59 -44.12 -122.98
C ILE A 271 5.57 -43.36 -123.86
N GLN A 272 6.88 -43.37 -123.59
CA GLN A 272 7.90 -42.80 -124.47
C GLN A 272 7.90 -43.52 -125.82
N GLN A 273 7.73 -44.85 -125.85
CA GLN A 273 7.49 -45.60 -127.10
C GLN A 273 6.19 -45.19 -127.81
N LYS A 274 5.12 -44.93 -127.06
CA LYS A 274 3.82 -44.49 -127.59
C LYS A 274 3.79 -43.00 -127.98
N VAL A 275 4.66 -42.17 -127.41
CA VAL A 275 4.76 -40.72 -127.65
C VAL A 275 5.73 -40.42 -128.78
N ASP A 276 6.84 -41.17 -128.89
CA ASP A 276 7.75 -41.10 -130.06
C ASP A 276 7.05 -41.56 -131.36
N SER A 277 5.92 -42.27 -131.24
CA SER A 277 5.07 -42.73 -132.35
C SER A 277 3.82 -41.87 -132.62
N GLN A 278 3.62 -40.76 -131.89
CA GLN A 278 2.47 -39.88 -132.06
C GLN A 278 2.88 -38.42 -132.39
N PRO A 279 2.46 -37.85 -133.53
CA PRO A 279 2.62 -36.43 -133.78
C PRO A 279 1.58 -35.65 -132.96
N ILE A 280 2.03 -34.93 -131.93
CA ILE A 280 1.17 -34.15 -131.03
C ILE A 280 0.58 -32.96 -131.82
N SER A 281 -0.75 -32.85 -131.77
CA SER A 281 -1.53 -31.77 -132.39
C SER A 281 -1.67 -30.57 -131.43
N PRO A 282 -1.58 -29.31 -131.90
CA PRO A 282 -1.62 -28.10 -131.06
C PRO A 282 -2.85 -27.92 -130.17
N ASP A 283 -3.97 -28.57 -130.48
CA ASP A 283 -5.23 -28.49 -129.73
C ASP A 283 -5.15 -29.15 -128.33
N ASP A 284 -4.28 -30.16 -128.15
CA ASP A 284 -4.13 -30.83 -126.86
C ASP A 284 -3.36 -29.95 -125.84
N VAL A 285 -2.45 -29.10 -126.33
CA VAL A 285 -1.67 -28.17 -125.48
C VAL A 285 -2.56 -27.08 -124.91
N GLU A 286 -3.53 -26.58 -125.68
CA GLU A 286 -4.45 -25.54 -125.23
C GLU A 286 -5.48 -26.08 -124.21
N ARG A 287 -5.90 -27.34 -124.35
CA ARG A 287 -6.78 -28.01 -123.37
C ARG A 287 -6.04 -28.27 -122.05
N MET A 288 -4.77 -28.68 -122.12
CA MET A 288 -3.91 -28.82 -120.93
C MET A 288 -3.64 -27.49 -120.22
N HIS A 289 -3.49 -26.38 -120.95
CA HIS A 289 -3.35 -25.06 -120.33
C HIS A 289 -4.61 -24.62 -119.58
N LYS A 290 -5.81 -24.87 -120.12
CA LYS A 290 -7.08 -24.56 -119.44
C LYS A 290 -7.31 -25.42 -118.19
N GLU A 291 -6.98 -26.71 -118.25
CA GLU A 291 -7.03 -27.60 -117.07
C GLU A 291 -5.99 -27.19 -116.02
N SER A 292 -4.77 -26.86 -116.44
CA SER A 292 -3.73 -26.37 -115.54
C SER A 292 -4.14 -25.05 -114.86
N GLU A 293 -4.80 -24.15 -115.57
CA GLU A 293 -5.30 -22.88 -115.01
C GLU A 293 -6.45 -23.11 -114.02
N GLN A 294 -7.37 -24.03 -114.30
CA GLN A 294 -8.42 -24.44 -113.35
C GLN A 294 -7.85 -25.11 -112.09
N ILE A 295 -6.86 -26.00 -112.24
CA ILE A 295 -6.20 -26.64 -111.10
C ILE A 295 -5.44 -25.61 -110.26
N THR A 296 -4.77 -24.65 -110.90
CA THR A 296 -4.06 -23.57 -110.21
C THR A 296 -5.03 -22.69 -109.42
N ASN A 297 -6.19 -22.37 -109.99
CA ASN A 297 -7.24 -21.62 -109.29
C ASN A 297 -7.84 -22.41 -108.12
N ASN A 298 -8.10 -23.71 -108.28
CA ASN A 298 -8.59 -24.55 -107.19
C ASN A 298 -7.57 -24.68 -106.05
N ARG A 299 -6.28 -24.87 -106.38
CA ARG A 299 -5.17 -24.89 -105.42
C ARG A 299 -5.07 -23.56 -104.66
N ASN A 300 -5.20 -22.42 -105.35
CA ASN A 300 -5.18 -21.11 -104.71
C ASN A 300 -6.39 -20.92 -103.77
N SER A 301 -7.58 -21.45 -104.11
CA SER A 301 -8.74 -21.41 -103.22
C SER A 301 -8.58 -22.30 -101.97
N ILE A 302 -7.96 -23.47 -102.11
CA ILE A 302 -7.68 -24.38 -100.99
C ILE A 302 -6.60 -23.80 -100.09
N ALA A 303 -5.55 -23.20 -100.67
CA ALA A 303 -4.52 -22.49 -99.92
C ALA A 303 -5.09 -21.30 -99.13
N ALA A 304 -6.05 -20.57 -99.70
CA ALA A 304 -6.77 -19.50 -98.99
C ALA A 304 -7.58 -20.06 -97.81
N LYS A 305 -8.33 -21.15 -98.00
CA LYS A 305 -9.09 -21.82 -96.93
C LYS A 305 -8.18 -22.38 -95.83
N MET A 306 -7.04 -22.97 -96.19
CA MET A 306 -6.04 -23.43 -95.21
C MET A 306 -5.48 -22.27 -94.40
N LYS A 307 -5.21 -21.12 -95.03
CA LYS A 307 -4.72 -19.93 -94.33
C LYS A 307 -5.78 -19.35 -93.38
N GLU A 308 -7.06 -19.37 -93.77
CA GLU A 308 -8.17 -18.98 -92.90
C GLU A 308 -8.35 -19.95 -91.72
N LEU A 309 -8.29 -21.26 -91.94
CA LEU A 309 -8.37 -22.27 -90.88
C LEU A 309 -7.18 -22.19 -89.92
N ALA A 310 -5.97 -21.97 -90.44
CA ALA A 310 -4.78 -21.77 -89.61
C ALA A 310 -4.91 -20.51 -88.74
N LYS A 311 -5.46 -19.42 -89.30
CA LYS A 311 -5.75 -18.21 -88.54
C LYS A 311 -6.81 -18.44 -87.46
N LEU A 312 -7.88 -19.17 -87.77
CA LEU A 312 -8.92 -19.52 -86.80
C LEU A 312 -8.38 -20.44 -85.69
N GLN A 313 -7.52 -21.40 -86.03
CA GLN A 313 -6.85 -22.26 -85.06
C GLN A 313 -5.94 -21.45 -84.13
N TRP A 314 -5.19 -20.49 -84.68
CA TRP A 314 -4.35 -19.59 -83.89
C TRP A 314 -5.19 -18.69 -82.96
N GLU A 315 -6.28 -18.11 -83.46
CA GLU A 315 -7.21 -17.31 -82.65
C GLU A 315 -7.87 -18.14 -81.53
N LYS A 316 -8.25 -19.39 -81.81
CA LYS A 316 -8.79 -20.31 -80.80
C LYS A 316 -7.74 -20.79 -79.80
N GLY A 317 -6.50 -21.03 -80.25
CA GLY A 317 -5.38 -21.33 -79.37
C GLY A 317 -5.11 -20.20 -78.38
N LEU A 318 -5.13 -18.95 -78.86
CA LEU A 318 -4.93 -17.77 -78.04
C LEU A 318 -6.08 -17.53 -77.04
N GLU A 319 -7.33 -17.86 -77.40
CA GLU A 319 -8.45 -17.86 -76.45
C GLU A 319 -8.30 -18.98 -75.40
N LEU A 320 -7.84 -20.17 -75.78
CA LEU A 320 -7.59 -21.26 -74.83
C LEU A 320 -6.48 -20.89 -73.83
N GLU A 321 -5.36 -20.34 -74.28
CA GLU A 321 -4.27 -19.87 -73.41
C GLU A 321 -4.74 -18.80 -72.42
N LYS A 322 -5.57 -17.86 -72.88
CA LYS A 322 -6.20 -16.86 -72.00
C LYS A 322 -7.10 -17.50 -70.94
N ARG A 323 -7.88 -18.51 -71.32
CA ARG A 323 -8.76 -19.24 -70.38
C ARG A 323 -7.98 -20.07 -69.38
N ILE A 324 -6.89 -20.71 -69.80
CA ILE A 324 -5.98 -21.45 -68.92
C ILE A 324 -5.34 -20.47 -67.92
N SER A 325 -4.83 -19.33 -68.39
CA SER A 325 -4.24 -18.30 -67.52
C SER A 325 -5.23 -17.77 -66.48
N GLU A 326 -6.51 -17.60 -66.84
CA GLU A 326 -7.55 -17.20 -65.89
C GLU A 326 -7.81 -18.30 -64.85
N ILE A 327 -7.86 -19.57 -65.26
CA ILE A 327 -8.04 -20.70 -64.34
C ILE A 327 -6.85 -20.82 -63.39
N GLU A 328 -5.61 -20.71 -63.88
CA GLU A 328 -4.40 -20.72 -63.06
C GLU A 328 -4.42 -19.59 -62.02
N LYS A 329 -4.88 -18.39 -62.41
CA LYS A 329 -5.03 -17.27 -61.48
C LYS A 329 -6.06 -17.55 -60.38
N GLN A 330 -7.18 -18.19 -60.70
CA GLN A 330 -8.17 -18.60 -59.72
C GLN A 330 -7.63 -19.71 -58.78
N ILE A 331 -6.84 -20.65 -59.32
CA ILE A 331 -6.17 -21.69 -58.53
C ILE A 331 -5.14 -21.07 -57.58
N GLN A 332 -4.33 -20.13 -58.06
CA GLN A 332 -3.39 -19.40 -57.21
C GLN A 332 -4.10 -18.61 -56.11
N TYR A 333 -5.20 -17.93 -56.44
CA TYR A 333 -6.01 -17.22 -55.46
C TYR A 333 -6.55 -18.17 -54.38
N TYR A 334 -7.04 -19.34 -54.79
CA TYR A 334 -7.53 -20.37 -53.88
C TYR A 334 -6.40 -20.95 -53.00
N ASN A 335 -5.27 -21.38 -53.58
CA ASN A 335 -4.14 -21.95 -52.83
C ASN A 335 -3.53 -20.92 -51.87
N THR A 336 -3.45 -19.65 -52.28
CA THR A 336 -3.02 -18.54 -51.40
C THR A 336 -4.02 -18.30 -50.26
N GLY A 337 -5.32 -18.41 -50.56
CA GLY A 337 -6.38 -18.34 -49.55
C GLY A 337 -6.26 -19.45 -48.51
N LEU A 338 -6.02 -20.69 -48.93
CA LEU A 338 -5.81 -21.83 -48.04
C LEU A 338 -4.53 -21.72 -47.22
N TYR A 339 -3.46 -21.17 -47.80
CA TYR A 339 -2.22 -20.89 -47.07
C TYR A 339 -2.46 -19.88 -45.94
N ARG A 340 -3.23 -18.82 -46.20
CA ARG A 340 -3.61 -17.82 -45.17
C ARG A 340 -4.48 -18.40 -44.06
N VAL A 341 -5.32 -19.37 -44.38
CA VAL A 341 -6.20 -20.06 -43.41
C VAL A 341 -5.46 -21.17 -42.64
N GLY A 342 -4.22 -21.50 -43.02
CA GLY A 342 -3.42 -22.53 -42.35
C GLY A 342 -3.86 -23.96 -42.65
N MET A 343 -4.33 -24.22 -43.87
CA MET A 343 -4.69 -25.56 -44.38
C MET A 343 -3.64 -26.18 -45.31
N LEU A 344 -2.58 -25.44 -45.65
CA LEU A 344 -1.43 -25.87 -46.45
C LEU A 344 -0.16 -25.40 -45.72
N PRO A 345 0.90 -26.22 -45.54
CA PRO A 345 1.11 -27.60 -46.01
C PRO A 345 0.28 -28.66 -45.24
N SER A 346 0.30 -29.93 -45.67
CA SER A 346 -0.46 -31.05 -45.07
C SER A 346 -0.20 -31.30 -43.57
N SER A 347 0.85 -30.67 -43.03
CA SER A 347 1.23 -30.63 -41.61
C SER A 347 0.61 -29.46 -40.82
N ALA A 348 -0.15 -28.57 -41.46
CA ALA A 348 -0.74 -27.42 -40.81
C ALA A 348 -1.89 -27.82 -39.86
N GLN A 349 -2.09 -27.03 -38.80
CA GLN A 349 -2.92 -27.36 -37.63
C GLN A 349 -4.38 -27.72 -37.98
N TYR A 350 -4.88 -27.22 -39.10
CA TYR A 350 -6.25 -27.46 -39.59
C TYR A 350 -6.32 -28.41 -40.80
N ALA A 351 -5.17 -28.85 -41.34
CA ALA A 351 -5.09 -29.72 -42.51
C ALA A 351 -5.32 -31.20 -42.20
N LYS A 352 -5.17 -31.62 -40.93
CA LYS A 352 -5.35 -33.01 -40.45
C LYS A 352 -4.75 -34.09 -41.38
N GLY A 353 -3.59 -33.81 -42.00
CA GLY A 353 -2.86 -34.76 -42.83
C GLY A 353 -3.36 -34.94 -44.27
N GLU A 354 -4.35 -34.17 -44.73
CA GLU A 354 -4.89 -34.24 -46.09
C GLU A 354 -4.30 -33.13 -46.97
N ASN A 355 -4.02 -33.43 -48.25
CA ASN A 355 -3.49 -32.45 -49.19
C ASN A 355 -4.63 -31.76 -49.96
N TYR A 356 -4.84 -30.47 -49.70
CA TYR A 356 -5.90 -29.66 -50.30
C TYR A 356 -5.42 -28.79 -51.47
N GLU A 357 -4.22 -29.04 -51.99
CA GLU A 357 -3.68 -28.32 -53.14
C GLU A 357 -4.43 -28.65 -54.44
N ILE A 358 -4.92 -27.61 -55.11
CA ILE A 358 -5.48 -27.77 -56.46
C ILE A 358 -4.34 -27.60 -57.46
N SER A 359 -4.07 -28.67 -58.22
CA SER A 359 -3.20 -28.65 -59.39
C SER A 359 -4.03 -28.81 -60.67
N LEU A 360 -3.69 -28.03 -61.69
CA LEU A 360 -4.27 -28.12 -63.04
C LEU A 360 -3.40 -29.05 -63.90
N ASP A 361 -4.00 -30.05 -64.52
CA ASP A 361 -3.34 -30.86 -65.56
C ASP A 361 -3.94 -30.53 -66.93
N THR A 362 -3.17 -29.84 -67.76
CA THR A 362 -3.61 -29.34 -69.08
C THR A 362 -3.67 -30.40 -70.16
N ASP A 363 -3.08 -31.59 -69.91
CA ASP A 363 -2.95 -32.67 -70.89
C ASP A 363 -4.01 -33.78 -70.72
N ALA A 364 -4.97 -33.61 -69.80
CA ALA A 364 -6.00 -34.61 -69.51
C ALA A 364 -7.20 -34.55 -70.48
N ASP A 365 -7.51 -35.68 -71.13
CA ASP A 365 -8.57 -35.85 -72.15
C ASP A 365 -10.03 -35.66 -71.66
N ARG A 366 -10.26 -35.45 -70.35
CA ARG A 366 -11.62 -35.23 -69.79
C ARG A 366 -11.61 -34.09 -68.78
N ILE A 367 -12.63 -33.22 -68.89
CA ILE A 367 -12.92 -32.07 -67.99
C ILE A 367 -12.98 -32.52 -66.52
N ASP A 368 -13.48 -33.73 -66.24
CA ASP A 368 -13.57 -34.31 -64.89
C ASP A 368 -12.21 -34.68 -64.27
N LYS A 369 -11.12 -34.74 -65.04
CA LYS A 369 -9.77 -35.10 -64.59
C LYS A 369 -8.73 -33.97 -64.70
N MET A 370 -9.12 -32.80 -65.22
CA MET A 370 -8.23 -31.62 -65.28
C MET A 370 -8.01 -30.98 -63.91
N ILE A 371 -8.84 -31.29 -62.91
CA ILE A 371 -8.76 -30.78 -61.54
C ILE A 371 -8.56 -31.99 -60.60
N SER A 372 -7.50 -31.95 -59.79
CA SER A 372 -7.06 -33.10 -58.97
C SER A 372 -7.98 -33.47 -57.79
N LEU A 373 -8.99 -32.67 -57.44
CA LEU A 373 -9.86 -32.91 -56.27
C LEU A 373 -11.34 -32.58 -56.54
N ASP A 374 -12.24 -33.33 -55.88
CA ASP A 374 -13.68 -33.06 -55.84
C ASP A 374 -13.97 -31.84 -54.95
N LEU A 375 -13.94 -30.69 -55.59
CA LEU A 375 -14.21 -29.35 -55.04
C LEU A 375 -15.53 -29.24 -54.28
N ARG A 376 -16.54 -30.05 -54.61
CA ARG A 376 -17.93 -29.77 -54.21
C ARG A 376 -18.38 -30.52 -52.96
N ASN A 377 -17.82 -31.70 -52.69
CA ASN A 377 -18.23 -32.54 -51.56
C ASN A 377 -17.15 -32.73 -50.49
N PHE A 378 -15.86 -32.61 -50.84
CA PHE A 378 -14.77 -32.87 -49.89
C PHE A 378 -14.24 -31.57 -49.27
N VAL A 379 -13.89 -30.61 -50.12
CA VAL A 379 -13.30 -29.33 -49.72
C VAL A 379 -14.31 -28.43 -49.00
N THR A 380 -15.52 -28.30 -49.55
CA THR A 380 -16.59 -27.45 -48.97
C THR A 380 -17.03 -27.91 -47.59
N VAL A 381 -17.15 -29.22 -47.37
CA VAL A 381 -17.58 -29.81 -46.09
C VAL A 381 -16.50 -29.61 -45.02
N LYS A 382 -15.22 -29.74 -45.36
CA LYS A 382 -14.12 -29.47 -44.42
C LYS A 382 -13.89 -27.99 -44.15
N ILE A 383 -14.05 -27.12 -45.16
CA ILE A 383 -14.05 -25.68 -44.93
C ILE A 383 -15.24 -25.26 -44.06
N SER A 384 -16.43 -25.86 -44.21
CA SER A 384 -17.56 -25.57 -43.33
C SER A 384 -17.34 -26.05 -41.90
N GLU A 385 -16.75 -27.22 -41.69
CA GLU A 385 -16.40 -27.71 -40.34
C GLU A 385 -15.37 -26.79 -39.66
N VAL A 386 -14.33 -26.38 -40.39
CA VAL A 386 -13.33 -25.46 -39.83
C VAL A 386 -13.93 -24.09 -39.57
N ARG A 387 -14.80 -23.59 -40.46
CA ARG A 387 -15.56 -22.36 -40.23
C ARG A 387 -16.47 -22.46 -39.01
N GLU A 388 -17.16 -23.58 -38.80
CA GLU A 388 -17.97 -23.82 -37.60
C GLU A 388 -17.11 -23.85 -36.34
N SER A 389 -15.91 -24.45 -36.40
CA SER A 389 -14.98 -24.42 -35.28
C SER A 389 -14.48 -23.00 -34.94
N PHE A 390 -14.15 -22.19 -35.95
CA PHE A 390 -13.79 -20.79 -35.76
C PHE A 390 -14.96 -19.96 -35.24
N ASN A 391 -16.17 -20.18 -35.74
CA ASN A 391 -17.37 -19.51 -35.24
C ASN A 391 -17.65 -19.90 -33.79
N CYS A 392 -17.48 -21.17 -33.41
CA CYS A 392 -17.69 -21.62 -32.04
C CYS A 392 -16.63 -21.01 -31.09
N GLU A 393 -15.36 -20.98 -31.49
CA GLU A 393 -14.33 -20.28 -30.71
C GLU A 393 -14.59 -18.77 -30.63
N TYR A 394 -15.02 -18.16 -31.73
CA TYR A 394 -15.43 -16.75 -31.76
C TYR A 394 -16.60 -16.50 -30.78
N ASP A 395 -17.65 -17.31 -30.84
CA ASP A 395 -18.82 -17.19 -29.96
C ASP A 395 -18.44 -17.39 -28.49
N LYS A 396 -17.55 -18.35 -28.17
CA LYS A 396 -17.01 -18.51 -26.80
C LYS A 396 -16.22 -17.28 -26.35
N THR A 397 -15.33 -16.76 -27.20
CA THR A 397 -14.55 -15.56 -26.85
C THR A 397 -15.46 -14.35 -26.70
N GLN A 398 -16.50 -14.23 -27.53
CA GLN A 398 -17.49 -13.16 -27.44
C GLN A 398 -18.34 -13.28 -26.17
N GLU A 399 -18.71 -14.50 -25.77
CA GLU A 399 -19.41 -14.77 -24.51
C GLU A 399 -18.52 -14.42 -23.30
N GLN A 400 -17.23 -14.76 -23.33
CA GLN A 400 -16.26 -14.33 -22.31
C GLN A 400 -16.11 -12.80 -22.26
N ILE A 401 -16.05 -12.13 -23.42
CA ILE A 401 -16.00 -10.66 -23.49
C ILE A 401 -17.27 -10.06 -22.88
N ASN A 402 -18.44 -10.64 -23.15
CA ASN A 402 -19.70 -10.17 -22.61
C ASN A 402 -19.76 -10.38 -21.08
N GLN A 403 -19.33 -11.55 -20.58
CA GLN A 403 -19.24 -11.82 -19.14
C GLN A 403 -18.32 -10.83 -18.43
N ILE A 404 -17.12 -10.60 -18.97
CA ILE A 404 -16.19 -9.59 -18.42
C ILE A 404 -16.82 -8.19 -18.47
N SER A 405 -17.57 -7.86 -19.53
CA SER A 405 -18.25 -6.57 -19.64
C SER A 405 -19.37 -6.42 -18.60
N GLU A 406 -20.13 -7.49 -18.32
CA GLU A 406 -21.14 -7.51 -17.25
C GLU A 406 -20.50 -7.36 -15.86
N GLU A 407 -19.37 -8.03 -15.60
CA GLU A 407 -18.61 -7.87 -14.36
C GLU A 407 -18.08 -6.44 -14.20
N ILE A 408 -17.57 -5.83 -15.29
CA ILE A 408 -17.15 -4.42 -15.30
C ILE A 408 -18.33 -3.52 -14.98
N HIS A 409 -19.50 -3.74 -15.58
CA HIS A 409 -20.70 -2.97 -15.28
C HIS A 409 -21.14 -3.09 -13.82
N HIS A 410 -21.13 -4.30 -13.25
CA HIS A 410 -21.42 -4.51 -11.83
C HIS A 410 -20.44 -3.75 -10.92
N ILE A 411 -19.14 -3.81 -11.22
CA ILE A 411 -18.13 -3.07 -10.46
C ILE A 411 -18.32 -1.56 -10.60
N CYS A 412 -18.70 -1.07 -11.79
CA CYS A 412 -19.01 0.34 -11.99
C CYS A 412 -20.23 0.80 -11.17
N ASP A 413 -21.29 -0.01 -11.10
CA ASP A 413 -22.47 0.28 -10.29
C ASP A 413 -22.12 0.27 -8.79
N ASP A 414 -21.34 -0.70 -8.32
CA ASP A 414 -20.84 -0.75 -6.94
C ASP A 414 -19.98 0.48 -6.59
N ILE A 415 -19.13 0.93 -7.51
CA ILE A 415 -18.33 2.16 -7.34
C ILE A 415 -19.25 3.37 -7.23
N ALA A 416 -20.27 3.48 -8.08
CA ALA A 416 -21.22 4.58 -8.05
C ALA A 416 -22.01 4.64 -6.72
N ASP A 417 -22.43 3.47 -6.21
CA ASP A 417 -23.08 3.37 -4.90
C ASP A 417 -22.13 3.79 -3.77
N LYS A 418 -20.86 3.36 -3.81
CA LYS A 418 -19.85 3.77 -2.81
C LYS A 418 -19.50 5.25 -2.89
N GLU A 419 -19.48 5.85 -4.08
CA GLU A 419 -19.32 7.30 -4.23
C GLU A 419 -20.51 8.08 -3.66
N MET A 420 -21.73 7.56 -3.81
CA MET A 420 -22.92 8.16 -3.21
C MET A 420 -22.87 8.05 -1.68
N ASP A 421 -22.52 6.88 -1.13
CA ASP A 421 -22.30 6.68 0.30
C ASP A 421 -21.24 7.67 0.84
N LEU A 422 -20.11 7.81 0.15
CA LEU A 422 -19.05 8.75 0.53
C LEU A 422 -19.54 10.20 0.57
N LYS A 423 -20.29 10.64 -0.45
CA LYS A 423 -20.88 11.98 -0.46
C LYS A 423 -21.81 12.21 0.72
N THR A 424 -22.68 11.25 1.04
CA THR A 424 -23.58 11.39 2.21
C THR A 424 -22.78 11.44 3.52
N LEU A 425 -21.68 10.68 3.63
CA LEU A 425 -20.82 10.70 4.80
C LEU A 425 -20.04 12.02 4.93
N GLU A 426 -19.57 12.59 3.81
CA GLU A 426 -18.95 13.91 3.76
C GLU A 426 -19.92 15.02 4.16
N GLU A 427 -21.17 14.97 3.68
CA GLU A 427 -22.23 15.89 4.10
C GLU A 427 -22.50 15.77 5.60
N ASN A 428 -22.62 14.55 6.12
CA ASN A 428 -22.81 14.30 7.55
C ASN A 428 -21.62 14.81 8.38
N LYS A 429 -20.39 14.62 7.92
CA LYS A 429 -19.18 15.15 8.55
C LYS A 429 -19.18 16.67 8.55
N SER A 430 -19.58 17.30 7.44
CA SER A 430 -19.70 18.77 7.33
C SER A 430 -20.73 19.32 8.33
N ILE A 431 -21.90 18.68 8.42
CA ILE A 431 -22.94 19.04 9.39
C ILE A 431 -22.43 18.90 10.82
N LEU A 432 -21.78 17.77 11.16
CA LEU A 432 -21.25 17.53 12.50
C LEU A 432 -20.13 18.51 12.86
N THR A 433 -19.27 18.85 11.89
CA THR A 433 -18.21 19.86 12.06
C THR A 433 -18.83 21.23 12.33
N ARG A 434 -19.90 21.59 11.62
CA ARG A 434 -20.61 22.85 11.86
C ARG A 434 -21.26 22.89 13.25
N GLN A 435 -21.89 21.79 13.67
CA GLN A 435 -22.46 21.67 15.01
C GLN A 435 -21.38 21.78 16.10
N PHE A 436 -20.23 21.15 15.89
CA PHE A 436 -19.10 21.26 16.82
C PHE A 436 -18.57 22.69 16.92
N GLU A 437 -18.41 23.39 15.79
CA GLU A 437 -17.95 24.79 15.79
C GLU A 437 -18.97 25.72 16.44
N GLU A 438 -20.28 25.49 16.22
CA GLU A 438 -21.36 26.24 16.91
C GLU A 438 -21.30 26.04 18.43
N VAL A 439 -21.15 24.79 18.92
CA VAL A 439 -21.02 24.49 20.35
C VAL A 439 -19.75 25.13 20.93
N LYS A 440 -18.62 25.00 20.23
CA LYS A 440 -17.35 25.60 20.65
C LYS A 440 -17.44 27.12 20.75
N GLN A 441 -18.11 27.80 19.81
CA GLN A 441 -18.35 29.24 19.88
C GLN A 441 -19.24 29.62 21.06
N LEU A 442 -20.28 28.83 21.35
CA LEU A 442 -21.13 29.06 22.53
C LEU A 442 -20.32 28.91 23.83
N GLU A 443 -19.54 27.84 23.98
CA GLU A 443 -18.68 27.63 25.15
C GLU A 443 -17.61 28.73 25.30
N GLN A 444 -17.00 29.18 24.20
CA GLN A 444 -16.03 30.28 24.21
C GLN A 444 -16.69 31.59 24.65
N ASN A 445 -17.88 31.91 24.14
CA ASN A 445 -18.62 33.10 24.53
C ASN A 445 -19.05 33.05 26.01
N GLU A 446 -19.45 31.89 26.51
CA GLU A 446 -19.76 31.68 27.93
C GLU A 446 -18.51 31.88 28.80
N ALA A 447 -17.37 31.29 28.41
CA ALA A 447 -16.09 31.47 29.10
C ALA A 447 -15.65 32.93 29.13
N ASP A 448 -15.79 33.67 28.02
CA ASP A 448 -15.49 35.10 27.96
C ASP A 448 -16.42 35.93 28.86
N SER A 449 -17.71 35.56 28.91
CA SER A 449 -18.68 36.22 29.79
C SER A 449 -18.36 35.98 31.27
N LEU A 450 -17.95 34.76 31.63
CA LEU A 450 -17.54 34.40 32.98
C LEU A 450 -16.23 35.12 33.36
N THR A 451 -15.27 35.20 32.44
CA THR A 451 -14.01 35.91 32.64
C THR A 451 -14.26 37.41 32.88
N LYS A 452 -15.13 38.04 32.08
CA LYS A 452 -15.56 39.43 32.31
C LYS A 452 -16.23 39.62 33.67
N ARG A 453 -17.08 38.68 34.10
CA ARG A 453 -17.70 38.71 35.43
C ARG A 453 -16.67 38.57 36.55
N CYS A 454 -15.72 37.65 36.43
CA CYS A 454 -14.62 37.49 37.38
C CYS A 454 -13.79 38.77 37.49
N ALA A 455 -13.40 39.38 36.36
CA ALA A 455 -12.66 40.65 36.35
C ALA A 455 -13.44 41.78 37.04
N ASN A 456 -14.75 41.89 36.80
CA ASN A 456 -15.60 42.87 37.48
C ASN A 456 -15.67 42.61 39.00
N PHE A 457 -15.76 41.35 39.43
CA PHE A 457 -15.75 41.01 40.85
C PHE A 457 -14.39 41.30 41.50
N GLU A 458 -13.28 41.01 40.83
CA GLU A 458 -11.93 41.35 41.30
C GLU A 458 -11.75 42.86 41.43
N GLN A 459 -12.23 43.64 40.44
CA GLN A 459 -12.21 45.10 40.52
C GLN A 459 -13.06 45.60 41.69
N ARG A 460 -14.25 45.03 41.91
CA ARG A 460 -15.11 45.41 43.04
C ARG A 460 -14.47 45.06 44.38
N VAL A 461 -13.82 43.89 44.49
CA VAL A 461 -13.07 43.50 45.68
C VAL A 461 -11.90 44.46 45.92
N SER A 462 -11.19 44.86 44.87
CA SER A 462 -10.09 45.83 44.95
C SER A 462 -10.59 47.20 45.43
N GLN A 463 -11.71 47.69 44.88
CA GLN A 463 -12.36 48.92 45.33
C GLN A 463 -12.76 48.83 46.81
N LEU A 464 -13.45 47.77 47.22
CA LEU A 464 -13.85 47.57 48.62
C LEU A 464 -12.65 47.47 49.57
N ARG A 465 -11.53 46.87 49.11
CA ARG A 465 -10.27 46.87 49.87
C ARG A 465 -9.70 48.28 50.01
N SER A 466 -9.74 49.09 48.96
CA SER A 466 -9.27 50.49 49.01
C SER A 466 -10.16 51.38 49.90
N GLU A 467 -11.48 51.23 49.79
CA GLU A 467 -12.47 51.91 50.65
C GLU A 467 -12.28 51.47 52.11
N GLY A 468 -12.16 50.18 52.36
CA GLY A 468 -11.89 49.63 53.69
C GLY A 468 -10.56 50.11 54.27
N ALA A 469 -9.51 50.22 53.45
CA ALA A 469 -8.22 50.77 53.87
C ALA A 469 -8.32 52.27 54.21
N SER A 470 -9.04 53.06 53.40
CA SER A 470 -9.28 54.49 53.69
C SER A 470 -10.05 54.68 54.98
N VAL A 471 -11.16 53.95 55.15
CA VAL A 471 -11.97 53.97 56.38
C VAL A 471 -11.13 53.53 57.58
N TYR A 472 -10.31 52.49 57.45
CA TYR A 472 -9.41 52.06 58.52
C TYR A 472 -8.39 53.16 58.90
N VAL A 473 -7.82 53.87 57.92
CA VAL A 473 -6.91 55.00 58.16
C VAL A 473 -7.64 56.14 58.87
N GLU A 474 -8.85 56.50 58.45
CA GLU A 474 -9.67 57.53 59.12
C GLU A 474 -9.97 57.16 60.58
N TRP A 475 -10.38 55.93 60.85
CA TRP A 475 -10.62 55.45 62.22
C TRP A 475 -9.33 55.41 63.05
N LYS A 476 -8.20 55.05 62.44
CA LYS A 476 -6.90 55.09 63.11
C LYS A 476 -6.49 56.51 63.47
N GLN A 477 -6.74 57.49 62.59
CA GLN A 477 -6.51 58.92 62.87
C GLN A 477 -7.43 59.42 63.98
N LYS A 478 -8.74 59.14 63.93
CA LYS A 478 -9.68 59.49 65.01
C LYS A 478 -9.26 58.87 66.35
N ARG A 479 -8.79 57.62 66.35
CA ARG A 479 -8.26 56.98 67.56
C ARG A 479 -7.04 57.71 68.09
N GLN A 480 -6.11 58.12 67.23
CA GLN A 480 -4.95 58.91 67.63
C GLN A 480 -5.34 60.28 68.17
N GLU A 481 -6.31 60.96 67.55
CA GLU A 481 -6.81 62.25 68.01
C GLU A 481 -7.47 62.14 69.39
N ILE A 482 -8.34 61.14 69.60
CA ILE A 482 -8.94 60.86 70.91
C ILE A 482 -7.86 60.53 71.95
N GLN A 483 -6.83 59.77 71.58
CA GLN A 483 -5.70 59.48 72.46
C GLN A 483 -4.97 60.75 72.88
N ILE A 484 -4.67 61.66 71.94
CA ILE A 484 -4.02 62.94 72.24
C ILE A 484 -4.90 63.79 73.18
N GLN A 485 -6.21 63.84 72.93
CA GLN A 485 -7.15 64.56 73.79
C GLN A 485 -7.22 63.94 75.20
N TYR A 486 -7.21 62.61 75.29
CA TYR A 486 -7.15 61.90 76.56
C TYR A 486 -5.86 62.20 77.31
N ASP A 487 -4.71 62.13 76.66
CA ASP A 487 -3.40 62.42 77.25
C ASP A 487 -3.33 63.88 77.73
N ARG A 488 -3.88 64.82 76.96
CA ARG A 488 -4.00 66.23 77.36
C ARG A 488 -4.89 66.42 78.59
N CYS A 489 -6.07 65.80 78.60
CA CYS A 489 -6.98 65.84 79.75
C CYS A 489 -6.31 65.24 81.00
N GLN A 490 -5.54 64.17 80.83
CA GLN A 490 -4.78 63.55 81.91
C GLN A 490 -3.64 64.45 82.41
N GLN A 491 -2.96 65.17 81.52
CA GLN A 491 -1.98 66.20 81.91
C GLN A 491 -2.65 67.35 82.67
N GLU A 492 -3.76 67.90 82.17
CA GLU A 492 -4.51 68.97 82.83
C GLU A 492 -5.02 68.51 84.21
N TYR A 493 -5.52 67.28 84.33
CA TYR A 493 -5.90 66.66 85.60
C TYR A 493 -4.70 66.54 86.56
N ASN A 494 -3.54 66.08 86.08
CA ASN A 494 -2.34 65.94 86.91
C ASN A 494 -1.84 67.31 87.39
N VAL A 495 -1.83 68.32 86.54
CA VAL A 495 -1.45 69.70 86.91
C VAL A 495 -2.41 70.27 87.96
N ALA A 496 -3.72 70.10 87.76
CA ALA A 496 -4.71 70.53 88.75
C ALA A 496 -4.58 69.76 90.08
N ARG A 497 -4.30 68.45 90.02
CA ARG A 497 -4.03 67.62 91.20
C ARG A 497 -2.78 68.08 91.95
N GLU A 498 -1.70 68.40 91.23
CA GLU A 498 -0.48 68.95 91.83
C GLU A 498 -0.70 70.35 92.40
N SER A 499 -1.44 71.23 91.72
CA SER A 499 -1.79 72.56 92.24
C SER A 499 -2.59 72.47 93.54
N THR A 500 -3.65 71.67 93.56
CA THR A 500 -4.46 71.44 94.78
C THR A 500 -3.67 70.76 95.89
N TYR A 501 -2.76 69.83 95.55
CA TYR A 501 -1.86 69.23 96.53
C TYR A 501 -0.85 70.24 97.10
N ASN A 502 -0.34 71.14 96.27
CA ASN A 502 0.56 72.22 96.68
C ASN A 502 -0.16 73.27 97.54
N GLU A 503 -1.37 73.68 97.16
CA GLU A 503 -2.24 74.54 97.97
C GLU A 503 -2.56 73.90 99.33
N PHE A 504 -2.92 72.60 99.32
CA PHE A 504 -3.14 71.85 100.55
C PHE A 504 -1.88 71.82 101.44
N ASN A 505 -0.70 71.60 100.85
CA ASN A 505 0.56 71.65 101.58
C ASN A 505 0.90 73.05 102.09
N GLN A 506 0.57 74.10 101.35
CA GLN A 506 0.76 75.48 101.79
C GLN A 506 -0.13 75.79 103.00
N ILE A 507 -1.42 75.46 102.94
CA ILE A 507 -2.36 75.60 104.07
C ILE A 507 -1.89 74.78 105.27
N LYS A 508 -1.44 73.54 105.04
CA LYS A 508 -0.87 72.67 106.09
C LYS A 508 0.37 73.32 106.74
N ASN A 509 1.26 73.91 105.94
CA ASN A 509 2.45 74.59 106.45
C ASN A 509 2.11 75.88 107.19
N GLU A 510 1.11 76.64 106.74
CA GLU A 510 0.58 77.82 107.44
C GLU A 510 -0.06 77.44 108.78
N GLN A 511 -0.85 76.36 108.83
CA GLN A 511 -1.38 75.77 110.06
C GLN A 511 -0.26 75.29 111.00
N LEU A 512 0.80 74.66 110.47
CA LEU A 512 1.94 74.25 111.28
C LEU A 512 2.69 75.46 111.86
N ARG A 513 2.86 76.53 111.07
CA ARG A 513 3.46 77.79 111.53
C ARG A 513 2.61 78.48 112.58
N SER A 514 1.29 78.52 112.42
CA SER A 514 0.40 79.10 113.43
C SER A 514 0.39 78.27 114.71
N GLN A 515 0.44 76.93 114.63
CA GLN A 515 0.64 76.06 115.79
C GLN A 515 1.98 76.29 116.48
N GLN A 516 3.08 76.43 115.72
CA GLN A 516 4.39 76.78 116.27
C GLN A 516 4.38 78.16 116.93
N HIS A 517 3.69 79.15 116.33
CA HIS A 517 3.55 80.48 116.90
C HIS A 517 2.74 80.45 118.20
N ILE A 518 1.60 79.76 118.24
CA ILE A 518 0.80 79.56 119.46
C ILE A 518 1.62 78.81 120.51
N SER A 519 2.36 77.78 120.14
CA SER A 519 3.22 77.03 121.06
C SER A 519 4.32 77.92 121.63
N ASN A 520 4.95 78.77 120.83
CA ASN A 520 5.96 79.74 121.29
C ASN A 520 5.34 80.80 122.21
N VAL A 521 4.17 81.34 121.87
CA VAL A 521 3.44 82.30 122.73
C VAL A 521 3.05 81.66 124.07
N LEU A 522 2.62 80.39 124.08
CA LEU A 522 2.37 79.65 125.31
C LEU A 522 3.65 79.41 126.11
N LEU A 523 4.79 79.20 125.45
CA LEU A 523 6.10 79.05 126.07
C LEU A 523 6.58 80.38 126.69
N ASP A 524 6.34 81.49 126.01
CA ASP A 524 6.64 82.84 126.50
C ASP A 524 5.71 83.23 127.66
N LEU A 525 4.41 82.89 127.59
CA LEU A 525 3.48 83.04 128.71
C LEU A 525 3.85 82.16 129.91
N LYS A 526 4.37 80.95 129.66
CA LYS A 526 4.90 80.08 130.72
C LYS A 526 6.18 80.64 131.34
N ARG A 527 7.07 81.26 130.54
CA ARG A 527 8.25 81.97 131.07
C ARG A 527 7.87 83.21 131.86
N LEU A 528 6.85 83.96 131.42
CA LEU A 528 6.31 85.10 132.15
C LEU A 528 5.70 84.67 133.49
N SER A 529 4.91 83.59 133.51
CA SER A 529 4.34 83.08 134.76
C SER A 529 5.41 82.49 135.69
N GLU A 530 6.46 81.83 135.17
CA GLU A 530 7.61 81.39 135.97
C GLU A 530 8.42 82.57 136.53
N ASN A 531 8.51 83.69 135.81
CA ASN A 531 9.17 84.91 136.29
C ASN A 531 8.34 85.62 137.37
N GLU A 532 7.03 85.76 137.20
CA GLU A 532 6.16 86.37 138.22
C GLU A 532 6.05 85.49 139.49
N LEU A 533 6.09 84.16 139.35
CA LEU A 533 6.09 83.25 140.50
C LEU A 533 7.41 83.31 141.31
N ASN A 534 8.50 83.75 140.69
CA ASN A 534 9.78 84.01 141.37
C ASN A 534 9.82 85.39 142.03
N GLU A 535 9.09 86.38 141.54
CA GLU A 535 8.98 87.70 142.19
C GLU A 535 8.08 87.69 143.45
N VAL A 536 7.11 86.77 143.54
CA VAL A 536 6.24 86.62 144.73
C VAL A 536 6.93 85.91 145.92
N LYS A 537 8.19 85.45 145.76
CA LYS A 537 8.97 84.75 146.80
C LYS A 537 10.05 85.59 147.52
N LYS A 538 10.07 86.91 147.36
CA LYS A 538 10.88 87.86 148.16
C LYS A 538 9.99 88.93 148.77
#